data_AF-A0A939I426-F1
#
_entry.id   AF-A0A939I426-F1
#
_cell.length_a   1.000
_cell.length_b   1.000
_cell.length_c   1.000
_cell.angle_alpha   90.00
_cell.angle_beta   90.00
_cell.angle_gamma   90.00
#
_symmetry.space_group_name_H-M   'P 1'
#
loop_
_entity.id
_entity.type
_entity.pdbx_description
1 polymer ?
#
loop_
_entity_poly.entity_id
_entity_poly.type
_entity_poly.pdbx_seq_one_letter_code
_entity_poly.pdbx_strand_id
1 'polypeptide(L)'
;MTISNIGRVNIPRLYGQFELSQISFIPTQAAFGGVFSLAVTTFEGKMFLNFPFSEPALSQETMETLVDSFMSCLVDATKGR
;
A
#
# COMPACT_ATOMS: atom_id res chain seq x y z
N MET A 1 -4.45 1.74 -13.67
CA MET A 1 -3.94 1.98 -12.30
C MET A 1 -5.12 1.95 -11.36
N THR A 2 -5.03 1.19 -10.27
CA THR A 2 -6.12 1.06 -9.28
C THR A 2 -5.62 1.50 -7.92
N ILE A 3 -6.34 2.40 -7.26
CA ILE A 3 -6.06 2.79 -5.88
C ILE A 3 -7.27 2.43 -5.05
N SER A 4 -7.08 1.61 -4.02
CA SER A 4 -8.09 1.28 -3.04
C SER A 4 -7.65 1.81 -1.68
N ASN A 5 -8.53 2.53 -0.99
CA ASN A 5 -8.27 3.06 0.34
C ASN A 5 -9.44 2.66 1.25
N ILE A 6 -9.17 1.79 2.22
CA ILE A 6 -10.20 1.36 3.19
C ILE A 6 -10.28 2.28 4.42
N GLY A 7 -9.48 3.36 4.43
CA GLY A 7 -9.49 4.39 5.45
C GLY A 7 -8.87 3.93 6.78
N ARG A 8 -9.36 4.55 7.86
CA ARG A 8 -8.96 4.20 9.23
C ARG A 8 -9.69 2.94 9.68
N VAL A 9 -8.94 1.85 9.84
CA VAL A 9 -9.50 0.60 10.36
C VAL A 9 -9.62 0.72 11.88
N ASN A 10 -10.84 0.58 12.39
CA ASN A 10 -11.16 0.73 13.81
C ASN A 10 -11.41 -0.64 14.46
N ILE A 11 -10.33 -1.40 14.68
CA ILE A 11 -10.36 -2.68 15.41
C ILE A 11 -9.45 -2.60 16.64
N PRO A 12 -9.67 -3.43 17.67
CA PRO A 12 -8.78 -3.49 18.82
C PRO A 12 -7.34 -3.75 18.39
N ARG A 13 -6.39 -3.08 19.04
CA ARG A 13 -4.96 -3.28 18.79
C ARG A 13 -4.40 -4.48 19.57
N LEU A 14 -4.97 -4.77 20.74
CA LEU A 14 -4.48 -5.79 21.67
C LEU A 14 -5.36 -7.05 21.62
N TYR A 15 -4.71 -8.19 21.42
CA TYR A 15 -5.32 -9.52 21.41
C TYR A 15 -4.59 -10.41 22.41
N GLY A 16 -4.96 -10.30 23.69
CA GLY A 16 -4.26 -10.96 24.79
C GLY A 16 -2.86 -10.38 24.95
N GLN A 17 -1.84 -11.21 24.73
CA GLN A 17 -0.43 -10.80 24.76
C GLN A 17 0.10 -10.25 23.42
N PHE A 18 -0.71 -10.30 22.36
CA PHE A 18 -0.30 -9.88 21.02
C PHE A 18 -0.80 -8.47 20.71
N GLU A 19 0.02 -7.73 19.98
CA GLU A 19 -0.26 -6.37 19.55
C GLU A 19 -0.21 -6.28 18.03
N LEU A 20 -1.27 -5.75 17.42
CA LEU A 20 -1.29 -5.47 15.99
C LEU A 20 -0.35 -4.31 15.68
N SER A 21 0.64 -4.56 14.83
CA SER A 21 1.58 -3.54 14.34
C SER A 21 1.09 -2.86 13.06
N GLN A 22 0.41 -3.62 12.20
CA GLN A 22 -0.02 -3.19 10.86
C GLN A 22 -1.23 -4.00 10.41
N ILE A 23 -2.05 -3.37 9.55
CA ILE A 23 -3.10 -4.04 8.79
C ILE A 23 -2.77 -3.88 7.31
N SER A 24 -2.49 -4.99 6.65
CA SER A 24 -2.32 -5.05 5.19
C SER A 24 -3.55 -5.71 4.56
N PHE A 25 -4.08 -5.10 3.51
CA PHE A 25 -5.10 -5.71 2.67
C PHE A 25 -4.63 -5.65 1.24
N ILE A 26 -5.00 -6.66 0.47
CA ILE A 26 -4.69 -6.75 -0.95
C ILE A 26 -6.01 -7.01 -1.67
N PRO A 27 -6.52 -6.05 -2.46
CA PRO A 27 -7.70 -6.31 -3.28
C PRO A 27 -7.36 -7.37 -4.33
N THR A 28 -8.33 -8.21 -4.67
CA THR A 28 -8.14 -9.20 -5.74
C THR A 28 -7.76 -8.49 -7.04
N GLN A 29 -6.67 -8.94 -7.65
CA GLN A 29 -6.20 -8.46 -8.95
C GLN A 29 -6.46 -9.54 -10.01
N ALA A 30 -6.72 -9.12 -11.25
CA ALA A 30 -6.72 -10.06 -12.37
C ALA A 30 -5.30 -10.63 -12.53
N ALA A 31 -5.19 -11.96 -12.66
CA ALA A 31 -3.93 -12.73 -12.63
C ALA A 31 -2.86 -12.30 -13.66
N PHE A 32 -3.22 -11.49 -14.65
CA PHE A 32 -2.32 -11.01 -15.71
C PHE A 32 -2.45 -9.52 -16.00
N GLY A 33 -2.99 -8.73 -15.05
CA GLY A 33 -3.29 -7.33 -15.33
C GLY A 33 -2.06 -6.46 -15.62
N GLY A 34 -0.89 -6.79 -15.06
CA GLY A 34 0.29 -5.90 -15.11
C GLY A 34 -0.02 -4.47 -14.61
N VAL A 35 -1.12 -4.29 -13.87
CA VAL A 35 -1.64 -2.98 -13.52
C VAL A 35 -1.05 -2.57 -12.19
N PHE A 36 -0.35 -1.43 -12.18
CA PHE A 36 0.06 -0.78 -10.94
C PHE A 36 -1.16 -0.55 -10.04
N SER A 37 -1.11 -1.15 -8.85
CA SER A 37 -2.18 -1.05 -7.88
C SER A 37 -1.63 -0.65 -6.52
N LEU A 38 -2.37 0.19 -5.82
CA LEU A 38 -2.04 0.65 -4.48
C LEU A 38 -3.21 0.35 -3.55
N ALA A 39 -2.91 -0.32 -2.44
CA ALA A 39 -3.84 -0.60 -1.36
C ALA A 39 -3.42 0.19 -0.11
N VAL A 40 -4.27 1.13 0.30
CA VAL A 40 -4.02 2.10 1.38
C VAL A 40 -4.84 1.77 2.62
N THR A 41 -4.16 1.64 3.75
CA THR A 41 -4.79 1.54 5.08
C THR A 41 -4.28 2.62 6.00
N THR A 42 -5.09 3.00 6.99
CA THR A 42 -4.61 3.77 8.14
C THR A 42 -4.91 2.98 9.41
N PHE A 43 -3.89 2.74 10.22
CA PHE A 43 -4.02 2.05 11.51
C PHE A 43 -3.09 2.72 12.52
N GLU A 44 -3.59 2.99 13.73
CA GLU A 44 -2.84 3.66 14.79
C GLU A 44 -2.14 4.97 14.36
N GLY A 45 -2.84 5.77 13.54
CA GLY A 45 -2.32 7.05 13.04
C GLY A 45 -1.24 6.94 11.96
N LYS A 46 -0.87 5.72 11.55
CA LYS A 46 0.09 5.46 10.48
C LYS A 46 -0.65 5.04 9.21
N MET A 47 -0.24 5.62 8.08
CA MET A 47 -0.71 5.23 6.76
C MET A 47 0.22 4.17 6.17
N PHE A 48 -0.33 3.07 5.70
CA PHE A 48 0.39 2.00 5.04
C PHE A 48 0.00 1.94 3.57
N LEU A 49 1.01 1.88 2.70
CA LEU A 49 0.89 1.83 1.25
C LEU A 49 1.41 0.47 0.78
N ASN A 50 0.53 -0.39 0.28
CA ASN A 50 0.90 -1.71 -0.25
C ASN A 50 0.79 -1.70 -1.77
N PHE A 51 1.85 -2.15 -2.46
CA PHE A 51 1.94 -2.19 -3.92
C PHE A 51 1.96 -3.64 -4.41
N PRO A 52 0.81 -4.35 -4.42
CA PRO A 52 0.75 -5.71 -4.92
C PRO A 52 1.04 -5.76 -6.43
N PHE A 53 1.92 -6.68 -6.81
CA PHE A 53 2.27 -6.99 -8.19
C PHE A 53 2.49 -8.49 -8.38
N SER A 54 2.57 -8.93 -9.63
CA SER A 54 2.80 -10.33 -9.97
C SER A 54 3.87 -10.46 -11.03
N GLU A 55 4.82 -11.36 -10.80
CA GLU A 55 5.74 -11.81 -11.83
C GLU A 55 5.05 -12.90 -12.70
N PRO A 56 5.26 -12.93 -14.03
CA PRO A 56 6.21 -12.13 -14.81
C PRO A 56 5.63 -10.80 -15.34
N ALA A 57 4.39 -10.45 -14.98
CA ALA A 57 3.71 -9.29 -15.57
C ALA A 57 4.44 -7.96 -15.31
N LEU A 58 5.10 -7.84 -14.15
CA LEU A 58 6.01 -6.75 -13.81
C LEU A 58 7.23 -7.33 -13.07
N SER A 59 8.44 -6.88 -13.42
CA SER A 59 9.63 -7.23 -12.66
C SER A 59 9.69 -6.47 -11.34
N GLN A 60 10.36 -7.05 -10.34
CA GLN A 60 10.64 -6.38 -9.08
C GLN A 60 11.31 -5.00 -9.28
N GLU A 61 12.35 -4.92 -10.12
CA GLU A 61 13.08 -3.67 -10.41
C GLU A 61 12.15 -2.57 -10.96
N THR A 62 11.24 -2.94 -11.86
CA THR A 62 10.25 -2.00 -12.40
C THR A 62 9.31 -1.51 -11.31
N MET A 63 8.85 -2.40 -10.43
CA MET A 63 7.97 -2.03 -9.33
C MET A 63 8.67 -1.15 -8.30
N GLU A 64 9.92 -1.45 -7.94
CA GLU A 64 10.73 -0.63 -7.05
C GLU A 64 10.89 0.80 -7.59
N THR A 65 11.23 0.93 -8.88
CA THR A 65 11.33 2.24 -9.55
C THR A 65 10.00 3.01 -9.52
N LEU A 66 8.87 2.33 -9.70
CA LEU A 66 7.54 2.94 -9.63
C LEU A 66 7.19 3.40 -8.20
N VAL A 67 7.52 2.60 -7.19
CA VAL A 67 7.32 2.95 -5.79
C VAL A 67 8.18 4.15 -5.40
N ASP A 68 9.46 4.16 -5.77
CA ASP A 68 10.36 5.29 -5.48
C ASP A 68 9.86 6.59 -6.11
N SER A 69 9.41 6.51 -7.37
CA SER A 69 8.82 7.66 -8.07
C SER A 69 7.55 8.15 -7.38
N PHE A 70 6.66 7.23 -6.97
CA PHE A 70 5.45 7.56 -6.24
C PHE A 70 5.76 8.26 -4.91
N MET A 71 6.72 7.71 -4.15
CA MET A 71 7.13 8.27 -2.86
C MET A 71 7.78 9.64 -3.01
N SER A 72 8.61 9.86 -4.04
CA SER A 72 9.17 11.18 -4.33
C SER A 72 8.08 12.23 -4.57
N CYS A 73 7.09 11.90 -5.41
CA CYS A 73 5.95 12.78 -5.67
C CYS A 73 5.16 13.09 -4.39
N LEU A 74 4.93 12.09 -3.54
CA LEU A 74 4.24 12.27 -2.26
C LEU A 74 5.02 13.20 -1.34
N VAL A 75 6.33 13.00 -1.21
CA VAL A 75 7.22 13.85 -0.40
C VAL A 75 7.19 15.28 -0.93
N ASP A 76 7.31 15.49 -2.23
CA ASP A 76 7.29 16.84 -2.80
C ASP A 76 5.94 17.54 -2.61
N ALA A 77 4.83 16.82 -2.72
CA ALA A 77 3.50 17.35 -2.42
C ALA A 77 3.34 17.77 -0.95
N THR A 78 4.09 17.18 -0.02
CA THR A 78 4.08 17.58 1.40
C THR A 78 4.94 18.80 1.71
N LYS A 79 5.93 19.12 0.87
CA LYS A 79 6.79 20.32 1.03
C LYS A 79 6.11 21.62 0.62
N GLY A 80 5.04 21.56 -0.18
CA GLY A 80 4.26 22.71 -0.62
C GLY A 80 3.20 23.19 0.37
N ARG A 81 3.28 22.78 1.64
CA ARG A 81 2.40 23.19 2.74
C ARG A 81 3.17 23.94 3.81
#